data_AF-K7WJM6-F1
#
_entry.id   AF-K7WJM6-F1
#
_cell.length_a   1.000
_cell.length_b   1.000
_cell.length_c   1.000
_cell.angle_alpha   90.00
_cell.angle_beta   90.00
_cell.angle_gamma   90.00
#
_symmetry.space_group_name_H-M   'P 1'
#
loop_
_entity.id
_entity.type
_entity.pdbx_description
1 polymer ?
#
loop_
_entity_poly.entity_id
_entity_poly.type
_entity_poly.pdbx_seq_one_letter_code
_entity_poly.pdbx_strand_id
1 'polypeptide(L)'
;AENFDLSDSVLGAEKRKNELLEISDICQRMPAEPAKGFKDAMLSKWFVYLVCHSLERYSSGYAHLEDRLMWPYYKASVIDSTAQPMTREDAIELIECERLKVGERGVAKGRAHREGQPGANDLHIITLGGLDEHGNDACNDLTDAIFEASFSFRTPEPSLGFRYSPKINENTRRLVSQSSFRALVFPSIKHEEKNTRQMIEHYKVPPEEAAHWGLVLCMAPGVGKSRGLQKTRTEGGGLIWIDKCCELAFYDGFDYSFANIQTGPKTGDATKFKTFEELFAAFEKQVEFATALHYRNKDVTRRAEIKFIESPFVASLDDACMDDGVGAFVDKTYPNPWNNTPGEQAAADSLAAVKKLVFDDKKYTMEDVVNAMKADFKGYEEMRKDMLAAPKWGND
;
A
#
# COMPACT_ATOMS: atom_id res chain seq x y z
N ALA A 1 1.92 24.27 -29.63
CA ALA A 1 1.75 23.48 -30.88
C ALA A 1 2.01 24.34 -32.11
N GLU A 2 1.40 25.52 -32.22
CA GLU A 2 1.56 26.42 -33.39
C GLU A 2 2.99 26.90 -33.67
N ASN A 3 3.84 26.97 -32.63
CA ASN A 3 5.25 27.38 -32.76
C ASN A 3 6.24 26.22 -32.97
N PHE A 4 5.76 24.97 -33.04
CA PHE A 4 6.62 23.82 -33.33
C PHE A 4 6.49 23.49 -34.82
N ASP A 5 7.54 23.82 -35.58
CA ASP A 5 7.62 23.41 -36.98
C ASP A 5 7.84 21.89 -37.04
N LEU A 6 6.76 21.16 -37.36
CA LEU A 6 6.76 19.71 -37.51
C LEU A 6 6.82 19.30 -39.00
N SER A 7 7.03 20.24 -39.93
CA SER A 7 7.03 19.97 -41.38
C SER A 7 8.09 18.96 -41.80
N ASP A 8 9.21 18.91 -41.07
CA ASP A 8 10.34 18.02 -41.33
C ASP A 8 10.20 16.66 -40.63
N SER A 9 9.11 16.43 -39.87
CA SER A 9 8.85 15.16 -39.21
C SER A 9 7.92 14.25 -40.06
N VAL A 10 8.38 13.02 -40.25
CA VAL A 10 7.82 11.92 -41.06
C VAL A 10 6.30 11.69 -40.82
N LEU A 11 5.59 11.11 -41.80
CA LEU A 11 4.20 10.58 -41.74
C LEU A 11 3.54 10.64 -40.34
N GLY A 12 2.61 11.58 -40.13
CA GLY A 12 1.85 11.70 -38.88
C GLY A 12 1.94 13.06 -38.17
N ALA A 13 2.72 14.01 -38.66
CA ALA A 13 2.87 15.36 -38.09
C ALA A 13 1.52 16.09 -37.86
N GLU A 14 0.62 16.06 -38.85
CA GLU A 14 -0.71 16.71 -38.71
C GLU A 14 -1.62 15.98 -37.71
N LYS A 15 -1.58 14.64 -37.67
CA LYS A 15 -2.29 13.86 -36.65
C LYS A 15 -1.80 14.26 -35.26
N ARG A 16 -0.47 14.29 -35.07
CA ARG A 16 0.14 14.66 -33.79
C ARG A 16 -0.16 16.10 -33.39
N LYS A 17 -0.17 17.03 -34.34
CA LYS A 17 -0.55 18.42 -34.10
C LYS A 17 -1.98 18.51 -33.58
N ASN A 18 -2.93 17.78 -34.18
CA ASN A 18 -4.31 17.76 -33.72
C ASN A 18 -4.46 17.14 -32.32
N GLU A 19 -3.75 16.04 -32.03
CA GLU A 19 -3.67 15.47 -30.68
C GLU A 19 -3.14 16.50 -29.65
N LEU A 20 -2.10 17.25 -30.00
CA LEU A 20 -1.52 18.27 -29.10
C LEU A 20 -2.45 19.45 -28.88
N LEU A 21 -3.23 19.85 -29.88
CA LEU A 21 -4.25 20.90 -29.74
C LEU A 21 -5.41 20.41 -28.85
N GLU A 22 -5.84 19.16 -29.00
CA GLU A 22 -6.82 18.53 -28.10
C GLU A 22 -6.31 18.51 -26.65
N ILE A 23 -5.07 18.03 -26.42
CA ILE A 23 -4.46 18.03 -25.08
C ILE A 23 -4.39 19.44 -24.51
N SER A 24 -4.03 20.44 -25.33
CA SER A 24 -3.96 21.84 -24.92
C SER A 24 -5.33 22.38 -24.47
N ASP A 25 -6.41 22.05 -25.17
CA ASP A 25 -7.77 22.41 -24.77
C ASP A 25 -8.16 21.75 -23.43
N ILE A 26 -7.86 20.46 -23.26
CA ILE A 26 -8.14 19.76 -22.01
C ILE A 26 -7.35 20.39 -20.85
N CYS A 27 -6.06 20.70 -21.03
CA CYS A 27 -5.24 21.40 -20.04
C CYS A 27 -5.80 22.78 -19.66
N GLN A 28 -6.43 23.49 -20.60
CA GLN A 28 -7.01 24.81 -20.35
C GLN A 28 -8.24 24.72 -19.43
N ARG A 29 -9.00 23.62 -19.52
CA ARG A 29 -10.23 23.39 -18.74
C ARG A 29 -9.98 22.62 -17.45
N MET A 30 -9.12 21.61 -17.46
CA MET A 30 -8.87 20.72 -16.32
C MET A 30 -7.66 21.15 -15.48
N PRO A 31 -7.72 21.06 -14.14
CA PRO A 31 -8.86 20.63 -13.31
C PRO A 31 -9.76 21.80 -12.86
N ALA A 32 -9.79 22.93 -13.58
CA ALA A 32 -10.56 24.12 -13.18
C ALA A 32 -12.08 23.96 -13.37
N GLU A 33 -12.50 23.23 -14.41
CA GLU A 33 -13.90 22.88 -14.69
C GLU A 33 -14.19 21.41 -14.32
N PRO A 34 -15.46 21.02 -14.14
CA PRO A 34 -15.84 19.61 -14.04
C PRO A 34 -15.51 18.85 -15.34
N ALA A 35 -14.91 17.66 -15.20
CA ALA A 35 -14.62 16.77 -16.33
C ALA A 35 -15.91 16.33 -17.02
N LYS A 36 -15.91 16.32 -18.37
CA LYS A 36 -17.10 15.96 -19.16
C LYS A 36 -17.02 14.54 -19.73
N GLY A 37 -15.83 14.04 -20.00
CA GLY A 37 -15.58 12.70 -20.54
C GLY A 37 -14.28 12.09 -20.03
N PHE A 38 -13.93 10.93 -20.57
CA PHE A 38 -12.84 10.11 -20.05
C PHE A 38 -11.46 10.77 -20.20
N LYS A 39 -11.18 11.47 -21.32
CA LYS A 39 -9.91 12.20 -21.50
C LYS A 39 -9.76 13.34 -20.49
N ASP A 40 -10.83 14.10 -20.25
CA ASP A 40 -10.85 15.17 -19.23
C ASP A 40 -10.52 14.59 -17.85
N ALA A 41 -11.20 13.51 -17.46
CA ALA A 41 -11.04 12.89 -16.16
C ALA A 41 -9.64 12.31 -15.94
N MET A 42 -9.07 11.66 -16.95
CA MET A 42 -7.72 11.08 -16.87
C MET A 42 -6.65 12.16 -16.67
N LEU A 43 -6.74 13.27 -17.41
CA LEU A 43 -5.79 14.36 -17.25
C LEU A 43 -5.97 15.10 -15.91
N SER A 44 -7.22 15.32 -15.50
CA SER A 44 -7.54 15.91 -14.20
C SER A 44 -6.99 15.05 -13.05
N LYS A 45 -7.24 13.75 -13.07
CA LYS A 45 -6.69 12.76 -12.12
C LYS A 45 -5.15 12.84 -12.08
N TRP A 46 -4.49 12.89 -13.23
CA TRP A 46 -3.04 12.99 -13.31
C TRP A 46 -2.50 14.28 -12.68
N PHE A 47 -3.11 15.43 -12.95
CA PHE A 47 -2.70 16.70 -12.33
C PHE A 47 -2.89 16.68 -10.80
N VAL A 48 -4.06 16.25 -10.33
CA VAL A 48 -4.35 16.12 -8.89
C VAL A 48 -3.34 15.18 -8.24
N TYR A 49 -3.05 14.04 -8.85
CA TYR A 49 -2.05 13.10 -8.38
C TYR A 49 -0.66 13.73 -8.24
N LEU A 50 -0.19 14.46 -9.26
CA LEU A 50 1.12 15.13 -9.20
C LEU A 50 1.20 16.15 -8.06
N VAL A 51 0.13 16.94 -7.85
CA VAL A 51 0.12 17.94 -6.78
C VAL A 51 0.15 17.25 -5.41
N CYS A 52 -0.76 16.30 -5.18
CA CYS A 52 -0.92 15.61 -3.89
C CYS A 52 0.27 14.71 -3.51
N HIS A 53 0.93 14.08 -4.49
CA HIS A 53 1.97 13.08 -4.21
C HIS A 53 3.40 13.55 -4.50
N SER A 54 3.60 14.63 -5.25
CA SER A 54 4.93 15.08 -5.65
C SER A 54 5.23 16.56 -5.37
N LEU A 55 4.28 17.47 -5.60
CA LEU A 55 4.57 18.91 -5.61
C LEU A 55 4.29 19.59 -4.27
N GLU A 56 3.08 19.45 -3.73
CA GLU A 56 2.74 20.06 -2.44
C GLU A 56 3.50 19.34 -1.32
N ARG A 57 3.50 18.01 -1.39
CA ARG A 57 4.21 17.16 -0.45
C ARG A 57 4.53 15.83 -1.10
N TYR A 58 5.70 15.27 -0.76
CA TYR A 58 5.98 13.89 -1.10
C TYR A 58 5.01 12.94 -0.38
N SER A 59 4.30 12.13 -1.16
CA SER A 59 3.60 10.95 -0.68
C SER A 59 3.82 9.78 -1.63
N SER A 60 4.15 8.62 -1.08
CA SER A 60 4.09 7.34 -1.78
C SER A 60 2.62 6.92 -2.00
N GLY A 61 2.36 5.98 -2.89
CA GLY A 61 1.04 5.47 -3.18
C GLY A 61 0.42 6.02 -4.46
N TYR A 62 -0.66 5.35 -4.88
CA TYR A 62 -1.57 5.84 -5.92
C TYR A 62 -3.01 5.49 -5.58
N ALA A 63 -3.36 5.67 -4.31
CA ALA A 63 -4.54 5.10 -3.67
C ALA A 63 -5.84 5.75 -4.13
N HIS A 64 -6.68 4.98 -4.83
CA HIS A 64 -8.08 5.31 -5.12
C HIS A 64 -8.81 4.06 -5.65
N LEU A 65 -10.14 4.14 -5.71
CA LEU A 65 -10.99 3.17 -6.39
C LEU A 65 -11.16 3.59 -7.85
N GLU A 66 -10.25 3.15 -8.70
CA GLU A 66 -10.13 3.70 -10.06
C GLU A 66 -11.35 3.42 -10.92
N ASP A 67 -11.79 2.16 -10.95
CA ASP A 67 -12.96 1.76 -11.74
C ASP A 67 -14.24 2.45 -11.28
N ARG A 68 -14.40 2.77 -10.00
CA ARG A 68 -15.56 3.54 -9.51
C ARG A 68 -15.43 5.03 -9.79
N LEU A 69 -14.27 5.61 -9.50
CA LEU A 69 -13.99 7.03 -9.69
C LEU A 69 -14.19 7.45 -11.15
N MET A 70 -13.72 6.58 -12.06
CA MET A 70 -13.61 6.90 -13.48
C MET A 70 -14.81 6.39 -14.30
N TRP A 71 -15.64 5.51 -13.75
CA TRP A 71 -16.79 4.93 -14.45
C TRP A 71 -17.75 5.94 -15.09
N PRO A 72 -18.18 7.03 -14.42
CA PRO A 72 -19.11 7.99 -15.03
C PRO A 72 -18.56 8.59 -16.33
N TYR A 73 -17.26 8.88 -16.37
CA TYR A 73 -16.59 9.48 -17.52
C TYR A 73 -16.33 8.46 -18.63
N TYR A 74 -15.93 7.24 -18.25
CA TYR A 74 -15.80 6.13 -19.19
C TYR A 74 -17.15 5.83 -19.87
N LYS A 75 -18.22 5.72 -19.08
CA LYS A 75 -19.57 5.49 -19.60
C LYS A 75 -20.00 6.59 -20.55
N ALA A 76 -19.78 7.86 -20.21
CA ALA A 76 -20.12 8.99 -21.08
C ALA A 76 -19.37 8.96 -22.42
N SER A 77 -18.08 8.59 -22.42
CA SER A 77 -17.24 8.59 -23.63
C SER A 77 -17.35 7.32 -24.47
N VAL A 78 -17.41 6.15 -23.84
CA VAL A 78 -17.29 4.86 -24.53
C VAL A 78 -18.65 4.19 -24.73
N ILE A 79 -19.52 4.22 -23.71
CA ILE A 79 -20.80 3.49 -23.76
C ILE A 79 -21.90 4.36 -24.38
N ASP A 80 -22.08 5.56 -23.86
CA ASP A 80 -23.17 6.45 -24.25
C ASP A 80 -22.76 7.39 -25.40
N SER A 81 -21.46 7.59 -25.61
CA SER A 81 -20.90 8.54 -26.59
C SER A 81 -21.48 9.96 -26.48
N THR A 82 -21.81 10.40 -25.26
CA THR A 82 -22.41 11.71 -24.98
C THR A 82 -21.40 12.84 -24.78
N ALA A 83 -20.15 12.50 -24.43
CA ALA A 83 -19.07 13.47 -24.25
C ALA A 83 -17.71 12.83 -24.53
N GLN A 84 -16.85 13.52 -25.31
CA GLN A 84 -15.55 12.99 -25.78
C GLN A 84 -15.69 11.54 -26.32
N PRO A 85 -16.45 11.30 -27.41
CA PRO A 85 -16.68 9.96 -27.90
C PRO A 85 -15.37 9.20 -28.16
N MET A 86 -15.29 7.98 -27.66
CA MET A 86 -14.11 7.12 -27.75
C MET A 86 -14.55 5.68 -28.02
N THR A 87 -13.74 4.93 -28.75
CA THR A 87 -13.89 3.46 -28.77
C THR A 87 -13.36 2.87 -27.46
N ARG A 88 -13.70 1.60 -27.19
CA ARG A 88 -13.15 0.88 -26.03
C ARG A 88 -11.64 0.70 -26.17
N GLU A 89 -11.17 0.49 -27.40
CA GLU A 89 -9.76 0.41 -27.75
C GLU A 89 -9.02 1.73 -27.45
N ASP A 90 -9.59 2.88 -27.79
CA ASP A 90 -9.01 4.20 -27.45
C ASP A 90 -8.92 4.39 -25.93
N ALA A 91 -9.91 3.90 -25.18
CA ALA A 91 -9.91 4.00 -23.73
C ALA A 91 -8.83 3.09 -23.09
N ILE A 92 -8.64 1.88 -23.63
CA ILE A 92 -7.55 0.98 -23.23
C ILE A 92 -6.19 1.62 -23.50
N GLU A 93 -5.97 2.20 -24.70
CA GLU A 93 -4.72 2.91 -25.02
C GLU A 93 -4.45 4.06 -24.03
N LEU A 94 -5.49 4.80 -23.64
CA LEU A 94 -5.34 5.88 -22.67
C LEU A 94 -4.96 5.38 -21.26
N ILE A 95 -5.51 4.24 -20.83
CA ILE A 95 -5.11 3.57 -19.58
C ILE A 95 -3.65 3.09 -19.68
N GLU A 96 -3.23 2.52 -20.82
CA GLU A 96 -1.85 2.12 -21.04
C GLU A 96 -0.88 3.30 -20.96
N CYS A 97 -1.25 4.44 -21.54
CA CYS A 97 -0.51 5.70 -21.43
C CYS A 97 -0.36 6.14 -19.97
N GLU A 98 -1.42 6.03 -19.17
CA GLU A 98 -1.35 6.33 -17.74
C GLU A 98 -0.35 5.43 -17.01
N ARG A 99 -0.39 4.10 -17.28
CA ARG A 99 0.56 3.14 -16.70
C ARG A 99 2.00 3.53 -17.02
N LEU A 100 2.27 3.95 -18.26
CA LEU A 100 3.58 4.47 -18.66
C LEU A 100 3.95 5.75 -17.89
N LYS A 101 3.03 6.71 -17.77
CA LYS A 101 3.27 7.95 -17.01
C LYS A 101 3.59 7.70 -15.54
N VAL A 102 2.90 6.75 -14.90
CA VAL A 102 3.22 6.29 -13.55
C VAL A 102 4.60 5.65 -13.51
N GLY A 103 4.94 4.80 -14.50
CA GLY A 103 6.25 4.19 -14.66
C GLY A 103 7.40 5.18 -14.94
N GLU A 104 7.09 6.39 -15.38
CA GLU A 104 8.06 7.48 -15.57
C GLU A 104 8.21 8.40 -14.35
N ARG A 105 7.36 8.23 -13.32
CA ARG A 105 7.40 9.07 -12.12
C ARG A 105 8.63 8.75 -11.28
N GLY A 106 9.68 9.55 -11.45
CA GLY A 106 10.85 9.55 -10.57
C GLY A 106 10.55 10.19 -9.21
N VAL A 107 10.94 9.51 -8.13
CA VAL A 107 10.71 9.98 -6.76
C VAL A 107 12.02 10.06 -5.99
N ALA A 108 12.33 11.24 -5.44
CA ALA A 108 13.50 11.48 -4.60
C ALA A 108 13.25 11.11 -3.12
N LYS A 109 12.79 9.88 -2.85
CA LYS A 109 12.56 9.37 -1.48
C LYS A 109 13.88 9.06 -0.77
N GLY A 110 13.90 9.06 0.56
CA GLY A 110 15.09 8.81 1.37
C GLY A 110 15.75 7.45 1.10
N ARG A 111 17.07 7.32 1.38
CA ARG A 111 17.87 6.12 1.08
C ARG A 111 17.20 4.82 1.55
N ALA A 112 16.77 4.76 2.81
CA ALA A 112 16.13 3.57 3.38
C ALA A 112 14.91 3.11 2.58
N HIS A 113 14.11 4.04 2.05
CA HIS A 113 12.93 3.70 1.24
C HIS A 113 13.30 3.24 -0.17
N ARG A 114 14.42 3.70 -0.74
CA ARG A 114 14.92 3.21 -2.03
C ARG A 114 15.52 1.82 -1.92
N GLU A 115 16.27 1.56 -0.84
CA GLU A 115 16.86 0.24 -0.57
C GLU A 115 15.76 -0.80 -0.22
N GLY A 116 14.74 -0.39 0.54
CA GLY A 116 13.61 -1.26 0.90
C GLY A 116 12.62 -1.58 -0.23
N GLN A 117 12.76 -0.96 -1.40
CA GLN A 117 11.86 -1.14 -2.55
C GLN A 117 12.66 -1.35 -3.84
N PRO A 118 13.46 -2.43 -3.92
CA PRO A 118 14.36 -2.66 -5.05
C PRO A 118 13.56 -2.85 -6.35
N GLY A 119 14.01 -2.21 -7.43
CA GLY A 119 13.42 -2.37 -8.76
C GLY A 119 12.14 -1.58 -9.02
N ALA A 120 11.65 -0.80 -8.05
CA ALA A 120 10.45 0.04 -8.20
C ALA A 120 10.78 1.53 -8.00
N ASN A 121 10.17 2.40 -8.80
CA ASN A 121 10.29 3.85 -8.64
C ASN A 121 9.70 4.29 -7.30
N ASP A 122 8.46 3.87 -7.03
CA ASP A 122 7.72 4.02 -5.79
C ASP A 122 6.57 3.01 -5.78
N LEU A 123 5.87 2.90 -4.66
CA LEU A 123 4.66 2.09 -4.57
C LEU A 123 3.50 2.83 -5.22
N HIS A 124 2.94 2.30 -6.31
CA HIS A 124 1.71 2.83 -6.90
C HIS A 124 0.66 1.73 -6.92
N ILE A 125 -0.38 1.86 -6.10
CA ILE A 125 -1.43 0.86 -5.97
C ILE A 125 -2.77 1.52 -6.20
N ILE A 126 -3.46 1.08 -7.25
CA ILE A 126 -4.86 1.37 -7.51
C ILE A 126 -5.71 0.19 -7.04
N THR A 127 -6.94 0.46 -6.61
CA THR A 127 -7.87 -0.58 -6.16
C THR A 127 -9.06 -0.69 -7.10
N LEU A 128 -9.49 -1.91 -7.37
CA LEU A 128 -10.55 -2.25 -8.32
C LEU A 128 -11.55 -3.25 -7.71
N GLY A 129 -12.76 -3.24 -8.23
CA GLY A 129 -13.82 -4.21 -7.98
C GLY A 129 -14.51 -4.09 -6.62
N GLY A 130 -14.84 -5.25 -6.04
CA GLY A 130 -15.52 -5.36 -4.76
C GLY A 130 -17.04 -5.27 -4.88
N LEU A 131 -17.70 -4.87 -3.79
CA LEU A 131 -19.15 -4.77 -3.74
C LEU A 131 -19.61 -3.33 -3.47
N ASP A 132 -20.79 -2.97 -3.97
CA ASP A 132 -21.45 -1.70 -3.67
C ASP A 132 -22.01 -1.68 -2.24
N GLU A 133 -22.59 -0.55 -1.81
CA GLU A 133 -23.23 -0.40 -0.49
C GLU A 133 -24.40 -1.36 -0.24
N HIS A 134 -24.94 -1.99 -1.30
CA HIS A 134 -26.02 -2.98 -1.22
C HIS A 134 -25.49 -4.41 -1.27
N GLY A 135 -24.18 -4.60 -1.38
CA GLY A 135 -23.54 -5.91 -1.43
C GLY A 135 -23.65 -6.60 -2.79
N ASN A 136 -23.93 -5.86 -3.86
CA ASN A 136 -23.91 -6.33 -5.25
C ASN A 136 -22.53 -6.15 -5.88
N ASP A 137 -22.27 -6.87 -6.96
CA ASP A 137 -21.04 -6.73 -7.74
C ASP A 137 -20.86 -5.28 -8.23
N ALA A 138 -19.74 -4.65 -7.87
CA ALA A 138 -19.40 -3.30 -8.29
C ALA A 138 -18.48 -3.26 -9.53
N CYS A 139 -18.07 -4.42 -10.05
CA CYS A 139 -17.28 -4.49 -11.28
C CYS A 139 -18.09 -4.01 -12.48
N ASN A 140 -17.42 -3.36 -13.42
CA ASN A 140 -18.00 -2.79 -14.63
C ASN A 140 -17.03 -2.93 -15.82
N ASP A 141 -17.43 -2.46 -17.02
CA ASP A 141 -16.59 -2.61 -18.23
C ASP A 141 -15.24 -1.89 -18.12
N LEU A 142 -15.15 -0.81 -17.32
CA LEU A 142 -13.87 -0.16 -17.04
C LEU A 142 -12.98 -1.03 -16.15
N THR A 143 -13.53 -1.77 -15.18
CA THR A 143 -12.76 -2.77 -14.41
C THR A 143 -12.08 -3.76 -15.34
N ASP A 144 -12.82 -4.28 -16.32
CA ASP A 144 -12.32 -5.25 -17.30
C ASP A 144 -11.28 -4.61 -18.25
N ALA A 145 -11.54 -3.39 -18.74
CA ALA A 145 -10.61 -2.64 -19.58
C ALA A 145 -9.27 -2.35 -18.89
N ILE A 146 -9.26 -2.07 -17.58
CA ILE A 146 -8.02 -1.85 -16.81
C ILE A 146 -7.20 -3.15 -16.71
N PHE A 147 -7.84 -4.31 -16.51
CA PHE A 147 -7.15 -5.59 -16.55
C PHE A 147 -6.61 -5.92 -17.94
N GLU A 148 -7.38 -5.64 -18.99
CA GLU A 148 -6.93 -5.84 -20.37
C GLU A 148 -5.73 -4.95 -20.74
N ALA A 149 -5.76 -3.66 -20.37
CA ALA A 149 -4.63 -2.75 -20.53
C ALA A 149 -3.36 -3.26 -19.85
N SER A 150 -3.51 -3.97 -18.72
CA SER A 150 -2.38 -4.60 -18.05
C SER A 150 -1.76 -5.75 -18.85
N PHE A 151 -2.50 -6.40 -19.76
CA PHE A 151 -1.97 -7.51 -20.57
C PHE A 151 -1.03 -7.05 -21.67
N SER A 152 -1.34 -5.91 -22.30
CA SER A 152 -0.57 -5.37 -23.43
C SER A 152 0.78 -4.85 -22.98
N PHE A 153 0.82 -4.11 -21.87
CA PHE A 153 2.01 -3.43 -21.38
C PHE A 153 2.42 -3.93 -20.00
N ARG A 154 3.53 -4.68 -19.99
CA ARG A 154 4.08 -5.34 -18.80
C ARG A 154 4.91 -4.39 -17.93
N THR A 155 4.35 -3.25 -17.57
CA THR A 155 4.96 -2.34 -16.59
C THR A 155 4.73 -2.89 -15.17
N PRO A 156 5.73 -2.82 -14.27
CA PRO A 156 5.56 -3.25 -12.89
C PRO A 156 4.61 -2.33 -12.09
N GLU A 157 4.40 -1.10 -12.56
CA GLU A 157 3.59 -0.06 -11.91
C GLU A 157 2.57 0.54 -12.90
N PRO A 158 1.41 1.03 -12.41
CA PRO A 158 0.89 0.80 -11.08
C PRO A 158 0.50 -0.67 -10.87
N SER A 159 0.71 -1.14 -9.65
CA SER A 159 0.20 -2.42 -9.17
C SER A 159 -1.32 -2.35 -8.98
N LEU A 160 -1.99 -3.49 -9.20
CA LEU A 160 -3.44 -3.62 -9.09
C LEU A 160 -3.82 -4.32 -7.77
N GLY A 161 -4.71 -3.72 -6.99
CA GLY A 161 -5.38 -4.34 -5.86
C GLY A 161 -6.80 -4.73 -6.22
N PHE A 162 -7.16 -6.01 -6.13
CA PHE A 162 -8.51 -6.46 -6.45
C PHE A 162 -9.28 -6.87 -5.20
N ARG A 163 -10.45 -6.26 -5.02
CA ARG A 163 -11.39 -6.53 -3.94
C ARG A 163 -12.25 -7.73 -4.33
N TYR A 164 -11.90 -8.92 -3.84
CA TYR A 164 -12.55 -10.16 -4.23
C TYR A 164 -13.72 -10.53 -3.33
N SER A 165 -14.86 -10.82 -3.96
CA SER A 165 -16.00 -11.52 -3.39
C SER A 165 -16.41 -12.66 -4.35
N PRO A 166 -16.93 -13.80 -3.85
CA PRO A 166 -17.54 -14.82 -4.70
C PRO A 166 -18.73 -14.33 -5.54
N LYS A 167 -19.33 -13.19 -5.17
CA LYS A 167 -20.45 -12.57 -5.87
C LYS A 167 -20.07 -11.88 -7.19
N ILE A 168 -18.77 -11.64 -7.40
CA ILE A 168 -18.29 -10.96 -8.60
C ILE A 168 -18.54 -11.83 -9.84
N ASN A 169 -18.96 -11.18 -10.92
CA ASN A 169 -19.24 -11.83 -12.19
C ASN A 169 -18.05 -12.67 -12.68
N GLU A 170 -18.37 -13.73 -13.43
CA GLU A 170 -17.37 -14.70 -13.87
C GLU A 170 -16.37 -14.10 -14.86
N ASN A 171 -16.77 -13.13 -15.69
CA ASN A 171 -15.91 -12.51 -16.70
C ASN A 171 -14.73 -11.78 -16.04
N THR A 172 -15.02 -10.86 -15.12
CA THR A 172 -13.99 -10.13 -14.38
C THR A 172 -13.12 -11.10 -13.56
N ARG A 173 -13.71 -12.12 -12.90
CA ARG A 173 -12.91 -13.14 -12.18
C ARG A 173 -11.94 -13.89 -13.10
N ARG A 174 -12.31 -14.15 -14.36
CA ARG A 174 -11.44 -14.75 -15.36
C ARG A 174 -10.31 -13.81 -15.76
N LEU A 175 -10.59 -12.52 -15.98
CA LEU A 175 -9.57 -11.51 -16.30
C LEU A 175 -8.56 -11.33 -15.16
N VAL A 176 -9.03 -11.28 -13.91
CA VAL A 176 -8.20 -11.26 -12.71
C VAL A 176 -7.24 -12.45 -12.68
N SER A 177 -7.76 -13.65 -12.90
CA SER A 177 -6.95 -14.88 -12.97
C SER A 177 -5.93 -14.84 -14.10
N GLN A 178 -6.33 -14.41 -15.30
CA GLN A 178 -5.43 -14.27 -16.45
C GLN A 178 -4.30 -13.27 -16.20
N SER A 179 -4.59 -12.16 -15.52
CA SER A 179 -3.59 -11.16 -15.11
C SER A 179 -2.47 -11.77 -14.29
N SER A 180 -2.83 -12.62 -13.31
CA SER A 180 -1.87 -13.32 -12.46
C SER A 180 -0.98 -14.28 -13.25
N PHE A 181 -1.52 -14.99 -14.25
CA PHE A 181 -0.76 -15.95 -15.06
C PHE A 181 0.14 -15.28 -16.10
N ARG A 182 -0.21 -14.09 -16.60
CA ARG A 182 0.57 -13.36 -17.62
C ARG A 182 1.78 -12.60 -17.05
N ALA A 183 2.30 -13.08 -15.92
CA ALA A 183 3.57 -12.73 -15.26
C ALA A 183 3.70 -11.30 -14.71
N LEU A 184 2.60 -10.64 -14.38
CA LEU A 184 2.64 -9.33 -13.73
C LEU A 184 2.57 -9.37 -12.20
N VAL A 185 2.37 -10.55 -11.58
CA VAL A 185 2.33 -10.73 -10.11
C VAL A 185 1.17 -9.93 -9.43
N PHE A 186 0.33 -9.25 -10.23
CA PHE A 186 -0.87 -8.55 -9.81
C PHE A 186 -2.09 -8.98 -10.68
N PRO A 187 -3.34 -8.78 -10.21
CA PRO A 187 -3.71 -8.09 -8.99
C PRO A 187 -3.38 -8.85 -7.70
N SER A 188 -3.02 -8.11 -6.65
CA SER A 188 -3.09 -8.66 -5.29
C SER A 188 -4.56 -8.83 -4.90
N ILE A 189 -4.91 -9.99 -4.36
CA ILE A 189 -6.30 -10.31 -4.01
C ILE A 189 -6.55 -9.95 -2.55
N LYS A 190 -7.57 -9.13 -2.31
CA LYS A 190 -8.01 -8.73 -0.97
C LYS A 190 -9.41 -9.26 -0.71
N HIS A 191 -9.65 -9.71 0.52
CA HIS A 191 -10.94 -10.27 0.87
C HIS A 191 -11.93 -9.14 1.15
N GLU A 192 -12.90 -8.97 0.25
CA GLU A 192 -13.84 -7.85 0.27
C GLU A 192 -14.63 -7.78 1.59
N GLU A 193 -15.31 -8.86 1.95
CA GLU A 193 -16.18 -8.88 3.12
C GLU A 193 -15.40 -8.71 4.43
N LYS A 194 -14.18 -9.26 4.53
CA LYS A 194 -13.34 -9.10 5.73
C LYS A 194 -12.87 -7.67 5.91
N ASN A 195 -12.43 -7.02 4.83
CA ASN A 195 -11.96 -5.64 4.90
C ASN A 195 -13.11 -4.67 5.16
N THR A 196 -14.25 -4.85 4.49
CA THR A 196 -15.46 -4.05 4.77
C THR A 196 -15.91 -4.23 6.22
N ARG A 197 -15.92 -5.47 6.72
CA ARG A 197 -16.22 -5.77 8.13
C ARG A 197 -15.21 -5.12 9.08
N GLN A 198 -13.92 -5.11 8.75
CA GLN A 198 -12.90 -4.44 9.57
C GLN A 198 -13.22 -2.95 9.75
N MET A 199 -13.54 -2.25 8.65
CA MET A 199 -13.89 -0.83 8.68
C MET A 199 -15.09 -0.54 9.57
N ILE A 200 -16.13 -1.38 9.48
CA ILE A 200 -17.36 -1.24 10.28
C ILE A 200 -17.10 -1.58 11.76
N GLU A 201 -16.52 -2.74 12.03
CA GLU A 201 -16.45 -3.27 13.39
C GLU A 201 -15.34 -2.63 14.21
N HIS A 202 -14.17 -2.36 13.63
CA HIS A 202 -13.04 -1.79 14.36
C HIS A 202 -13.03 -0.27 14.29
N TYR A 203 -13.18 0.31 13.09
CA TYR A 203 -13.08 1.76 12.88
C TYR A 203 -14.41 2.50 12.93
N LYS A 204 -15.53 1.78 13.11
CA LYS A 204 -16.89 2.35 13.25
C LYS A 204 -17.30 3.20 12.05
N VAL A 205 -16.76 2.89 10.87
CA VAL A 205 -17.15 3.52 9.62
C VAL A 205 -18.56 3.05 9.25
N PRO A 206 -19.48 3.96 8.88
CA PRO A 206 -20.83 3.59 8.44
C PRO A 206 -20.78 2.55 7.30
N PRO A 207 -21.67 1.54 7.27
CA PRO A 207 -21.63 0.48 6.26
C PRO A 207 -21.59 0.97 4.81
N GLU A 208 -22.36 2.01 4.50
CA GLU A 208 -22.43 2.64 3.19
C GLU A 208 -21.12 3.32 2.78
N GLU A 209 -20.31 3.77 3.73
CA GLU A 209 -18.99 4.37 3.49
C GLU A 209 -17.89 3.30 3.49
N ALA A 210 -18.04 2.29 4.34
CA ALA A 210 -17.14 1.15 4.42
C ALA A 210 -17.12 0.34 3.13
N ALA A 211 -18.23 0.28 2.38
CA ALA A 211 -18.29 -0.35 1.05
C ALA A 211 -17.41 0.35 -0.01
N HIS A 212 -16.95 1.56 0.25
CA HIS A 212 -16.10 2.35 -0.65
C HIS A 212 -14.66 2.40 -0.14
N TRP A 213 -14.10 1.25 0.28
CA TRP A 213 -12.70 1.19 0.70
C TRP A 213 -11.75 0.93 -0.47
N GLY A 214 -10.61 1.63 -0.47
CA GLY A 214 -9.46 1.39 -1.35
C GLY A 214 -8.19 1.11 -0.54
N LEU A 215 -7.18 0.51 -1.14
CA LEU A 215 -5.89 0.31 -0.48
C LEU A 215 -5.13 1.64 -0.37
N VAL A 216 -4.65 1.99 0.83
CA VAL A 216 -3.86 3.21 1.03
C VAL A 216 -2.44 3.06 0.46
N LEU A 217 -1.85 1.88 0.58
CA LEU A 217 -0.62 1.45 -0.09
C LEU A 217 -0.81 -0.02 -0.50
N CYS A 218 0.01 -0.95 0.00
CA CYS A 218 -0.04 -2.35 -0.42
C CYS A 218 -1.19 -3.17 0.19
N MET A 219 -1.56 -2.89 1.45
CA MET A 219 -2.35 -3.84 2.26
C MET A 219 -3.55 -3.24 3.01
N ALA A 220 -3.39 -2.06 3.60
CA ALA A 220 -4.40 -1.52 4.50
C ALA A 220 -5.57 -0.88 3.73
N PRO A 221 -6.82 -1.26 4.01
CA PRO A 221 -7.99 -0.57 3.48
C PRO A 221 -8.13 0.80 4.14
N GLY A 222 -8.63 1.77 3.39
CA GLY A 222 -9.03 3.09 3.86
C GLY A 222 -10.24 3.57 3.08
N VAL A 223 -11.03 4.48 3.65
CA VAL A 223 -12.22 5.03 2.98
C VAL A 223 -11.76 5.80 1.73
N GLY A 224 -12.38 5.50 0.59
CA GLY A 224 -12.06 6.00 -0.74
C GLY A 224 -13.20 6.80 -1.37
N LYS A 225 -13.95 7.54 -0.54
CA LYS A 225 -15.06 8.42 -0.94
C LYS A 225 -14.82 9.83 -0.42
N SER A 226 -15.65 10.80 -0.83
CA SER A 226 -15.64 12.15 -0.25
C SER A 226 -15.84 12.09 1.27
N ARG A 227 -15.24 13.04 2.00
CA ARG A 227 -15.13 13.04 3.48
C ARG A 227 -14.28 11.90 4.05
N GLY A 228 -13.76 11.00 3.21
CA GLY A 228 -12.95 9.85 3.57
C GLY A 228 -11.45 10.09 3.45
N LEU A 229 -11.01 11.34 3.25
CA LEU A 229 -9.61 11.68 3.00
C LEU A 229 -8.68 11.03 4.03
N GLN A 230 -7.82 10.14 3.54
CA GLN A 230 -6.80 9.51 4.36
C GLN A 230 -5.78 10.57 4.78
N LYS A 231 -5.48 10.60 6.07
CA LYS A 231 -4.47 11.49 6.62
C LYS A 231 -3.06 11.02 6.18
N THR A 232 -2.03 11.79 6.51
CA THR A 232 -0.62 11.41 6.19
C THR A 232 -0.24 10.05 6.81
N ARG A 233 0.91 9.53 6.41
CA ARG A 233 1.46 8.24 6.88
C ARG A 233 1.67 8.15 8.41
N THR A 234 1.50 9.25 9.16
CA THR A 234 1.51 9.24 10.63
C THR A 234 0.20 8.74 11.24
N GLU A 235 -0.92 8.65 10.50
CA GLU A 235 -2.13 7.95 10.97
C GLU A 235 -1.89 6.44 10.90
N GLY A 236 -1.63 5.95 9.69
CA GLY A 236 -1.48 4.54 9.39
C GLY A 236 -0.26 4.24 8.53
N GLY A 237 0.49 3.22 8.92
CA GLY A 237 1.79 2.88 8.33
C GLY A 237 2.93 2.85 9.34
N GLY A 238 4.11 2.52 8.82
CA GLY A 238 5.30 2.25 9.60
C GLY A 238 5.71 0.79 9.54
N LEU A 239 6.85 0.49 10.17
CA LEU A 239 7.41 -0.85 10.30
C LEU A 239 7.87 -1.04 11.75
N ILE A 240 7.47 -2.16 12.36
CA ILE A 240 8.06 -2.65 13.62
C ILE A 240 8.62 -4.04 13.33
N TRP A 241 9.95 -4.20 13.41
CA TRP A 241 10.63 -5.46 13.14
C TRP A 241 10.51 -6.40 14.34
N ILE A 242 9.60 -7.37 14.25
CA ILE A 242 9.24 -8.27 15.36
C ILE A 242 10.33 -9.32 15.59
N ASP A 243 10.97 -9.80 14.53
CA ASP A 243 12.16 -10.65 14.59
C ASP A 243 13.31 -9.99 15.34
N LYS A 244 13.54 -8.69 15.13
CA LYS A 244 14.56 -7.96 15.89
C LYS A 244 14.20 -7.89 17.37
N CYS A 245 12.94 -7.67 17.72
CA CYS A 245 12.48 -7.71 19.12
C CYS A 245 12.72 -9.09 19.75
N CYS A 246 12.55 -10.16 18.97
CA CYS A 246 12.85 -11.53 19.40
C CYS A 246 14.35 -11.68 19.71
N GLU A 247 15.25 -11.27 18.82
CA GLU A 247 16.69 -11.30 19.09
C GLU A 247 17.06 -10.49 20.35
N LEU A 248 16.50 -9.28 20.50
CA LEU A 248 16.76 -8.45 21.69
C LEU A 248 16.36 -9.15 23.00
N ALA A 249 15.34 -10.00 22.99
CA ALA A 249 14.94 -10.78 24.16
C ALA A 249 16.01 -11.81 24.57
N PHE A 250 16.79 -12.34 23.63
CA PHE A 250 17.91 -13.27 23.92
C PHE A 250 19.15 -12.57 24.50
N TYR A 251 19.26 -11.24 24.36
CA TYR A 251 20.46 -10.48 24.69
C TYR A 251 20.20 -9.28 25.62
N ASP A 252 19.23 -9.40 26.54
CA ASP A 252 18.92 -8.36 27.54
C ASP A 252 18.66 -6.97 26.90
N GLY A 253 18.03 -6.93 25.73
CA GLY A 253 17.76 -5.72 24.97
C GLY A 253 18.96 -5.11 24.21
N PHE A 254 20.12 -5.77 24.21
CA PHE A 254 21.32 -5.30 23.53
C PHE A 254 21.40 -5.85 22.10
N ASP A 255 21.49 -4.94 21.13
CA ASP A 255 21.66 -5.29 19.72
C ASP A 255 23.14 -5.54 19.43
N TYR A 256 23.61 -6.77 19.61
CA TYR A 256 25.01 -7.13 19.32
C TYR A 256 25.30 -7.35 17.83
N SER A 257 24.28 -7.71 17.04
CA SER A 257 24.45 -8.21 15.67
C SER A 257 24.47 -7.12 14.61
N PHE A 258 23.86 -5.96 14.88
CA PHE A 258 23.74 -4.88 13.92
C PHE A 258 24.27 -3.55 14.47
N ALA A 259 23.57 -2.95 15.43
CA ALA A 259 23.89 -1.58 15.88
C ALA A 259 24.96 -1.51 16.98
N ASN A 260 25.24 -2.62 17.67
CA ASN A 260 26.16 -2.72 18.81
C ASN A 260 25.85 -1.70 19.93
N ILE A 261 24.56 -1.55 20.25
CA ILE A 261 24.05 -0.63 21.29
C ILE A 261 22.89 -1.26 22.05
N GLN A 262 22.56 -0.68 23.21
CA GLN A 262 21.33 -1.01 23.94
C GLN A 262 20.13 -0.41 23.18
N THR A 263 19.43 -1.24 22.39
CA THR A 263 18.30 -0.80 21.55
C THR A 263 16.98 -0.91 22.31
N GLY A 264 16.81 -1.96 23.11
CA GLY A 264 15.60 -2.21 23.87
C GLY A 264 15.81 -2.16 25.40
N PRO A 265 14.73 -2.30 26.20
CA PRO A 265 14.83 -2.41 27.65
C PRO A 265 15.64 -3.64 28.07
N LYS A 266 16.24 -3.58 29.26
CA LYS A 266 16.89 -4.74 29.89
C LYS A 266 15.84 -5.70 30.44
N THR A 267 15.63 -6.81 29.73
CA THR A 267 14.59 -7.80 30.02
C THR A 267 15.10 -9.05 30.73
N GLY A 268 16.38 -9.10 31.08
CA GLY A 268 17.03 -10.21 31.76
C GLY A 268 18.02 -10.96 30.86
N ASP A 269 18.96 -11.66 31.51
CA ASP A 269 19.93 -12.52 30.87
C ASP A 269 19.29 -13.86 30.47
N ALA A 270 19.08 -14.04 29.17
CA ALA A 270 18.35 -15.19 28.65
C ALA A 270 19.02 -16.54 28.93
N THR A 271 20.34 -16.57 29.16
CA THR A 271 21.05 -17.80 29.56
C THR A 271 20.56 -18.35 30.90
N LYS A 272 19.94 -17.49 31.72
CA LYS A 272 19.43 -17.83 33.04
C LYS A 272 17.96 -18.22 33.05
N PHE A 273 17.22 -18.00 31.96
CA PHE A 273 15.79 -18.33 31.90
C PHE A 273 15.54 -19.82 32.11
N LYS A 274 14.56 -20.14 32.96
CA LYS A 274 14.22 -21.50 33.39
C LYS A 274 12.97 -22.03 32.72
N THR A 275 12.12 -21.14 32.18
CA THR A 275 10.90 -21.52 31.47
C THR A 275 10.77 -20.75 30.16
N PHE A 276 9.95 -21.29 29.25
CA PHE A 276 9.64 -20.60 27.99
C PHE A 276 8.90 -19.29 28.25
N GLU A 277 8.07 -19.25 29.30
CA GLU A 277 7.28 -18.08 29.67
C GLU A 277 8.18 -16.90 30.09
N GLU A 278 9.34 -17.15 30.70
CA GLU A 278 10.32 -16.08 31.00
C GLU A 278 10.90 -15.46 29.72
N LEU A 279 11.25 -16.31 28.74
CA LEU A 279 11.71 -15.86 27.42
C LEU A 279 10.60 -15.09 26.68
N PHE A 280 9.38 -15.62 26.70
CA PHE A 280 8.24 -15.01 26.03
C PHE A 280 7.88 -13.65 26.67
N ALA A 281 7.90 -13.55 28.00
CA ALA A 281 7.69 -12.28 28.70
C ALA A 281 8.79 -11.24 28.38
N ALA A 282 10.04 -11.67 28.22
CA ALA A 282 11.12 -10.80 27.76
C ALA A 282 10.85 -10.29 26.34
N PHE A 283 10.42 -11.16 25.42
CA PHE A 283 10.02 -10.79 24.07
C PHE A 283 8.83 -9.81 24.05
N GLU A 284 7.77 -10.08 24.82
CA GLU A 284 6.61 -9.19 24.94
C GLU A 284 7.04 -7.79 25.40
N LYS A 285 7.94 -7.69 26.38
CA LYS A 285 8.50 -6.41 26.84
C LYS A 285 9.26 -5.65 25.75
N GLN A 286 10.00 -6.35 24.89
CA GLN A 286 10.70 -5.73 23.76
C GLN A 286 9.69 -5.17 22.73
N VAL A 287 8.67 -5.97 22.39
CA VAL A 287 7.61 -5.57 21.45
C VAL A 287 6.78 -4.41 22.01
N GLU A 288 6.42 -4.44 23.29
CA GLU A 288 5.70 -3.37 23.99
C GLU A 288 6.46 -2.05 23.89
N PHE A 289 7.77 -2.07 24.20
CA PHE A 289 8.63 -0.89 24.11
C PHE A 289 8.71 -0.35 22.68
N ALA A 290 8.98 -1.21 21.69
CA ALA A 290 9.09 -0.80 20.29
C ALA A 290 7.78 -0.20 19.78
N THR A 291 6.65 -0.82 20.14
CA THR A 291 5.31 -0.35 19.77
C THR A 291 4.99 0.99 20.38
N ALA A 292 5.25 1.17 21.69
CA ALA A 292 5.02 2.44 22.37
C ALA A 292 5.85 3.58 21.77
N LEU A 293 7.12 3.33 21.43
CA LEU A 293 7.98 4.32 20.79
C LEU A 293 7.49 4.68 19.38
N HIS A 294 7.08 3.68 18.61
CA HIS A 294 6.57 3.84 17.24
C HIS A 294 5.35 4.77 17.18
N TYR A 295 4.32 4.48 17.98
CA TYR A 295 3.10 5.28 17.97
C TYR A 295 3.32 6.68 18.56
N ARG A 296 4.16 6.83 19.61
CA ARG A 296 4.53 8.16 20.12
C ARG A 296 5.22 9.01 19.04
N ASN A 297 6.14 8.41 18.28
CA ASN A 297 6.80 9.11 17.19
C ASN A 297 5.81 9.56 16.11
N LYS A 298 4.86 8.69 15.74
CA LYS A 298 3.79 9.04 14.79
C LYS A 298 2.95 10.21 15.28
N ASP A 299 2.48 10.18 16.53
CA ASP A 299 1.62 11.23 17.09
C ASP A 299 2.34 12.57 17.24
N VAL A 300 3.61 12.55 17.68
CA VAL A 300 4.43 13.77 17.77
C VAL A 300 4.66 14.35 16.38
N THR A 301 4.94 13.50 15.38
CA THR A 301 5.10 13.93 13.98
C THR A 301 3.81 14.52 13.45
N ARG A 302 2.66 13.89 13.70
CA ARG A 302 1.33 14.40 13.31
C ARG A 302 1.06 15.80 13.85
N ARG A 303 1.39 16.06 15.12
CA ARG A 303 1.24 17.40 15.71
C ARG A 303 2.11 18.45 15.02
N ALA A 304 3.33 18.07 14.62
CA ALA A 304 4.19 18.95 13.83
C ALA A 304 3.63 19.16 12.41
N GLU A 305 3.07 18.12 11.80
CA GLU A 305 2.46 18.19 10.46
C GLU A 305 1.32 19.21 10.40
N ILE A 306 0.36 19.08 11.31
CA ILE A 306 -0.79 20.00 11.43
C ILE A 306 -0.33 21.46 11.60
N LYS A 307 0.76 21.67 12.34
CA LYS A 307 1.20 23.02 12.71
C LYS A 307 2.08 23.70 11.66
N PHE A 308 2.93 22.95 10.98
CA PHE A 308 4.05 23.53 10.22
C PHE A 308 4.07 23.15 8.74
N ILE A 309 3.46 22.02 8.36
CA ILE A 309 3.56 21.47 7.01
C ILE A 309 2.23 20.88 6.56
N GLU A 310 1.15 21.64 6.78
CA GLU A 310 -0.21 21.29 6.34
C GLU A 310 -0.31 21.27 4.80
N SER A 311 -1.31 20.57 4.26
CA SER A 311 -1.55 20.43 2.82
C SER A 311 -2.87 21.10 2.40
N PRO A 312 -2.87 22.42 2.10
CA PRO A 312 -4.09 23.14 1.74
C PRO A 312 -4.74 22.67 0.43
N PHE A 313 -3.96 22.24 -0.58
CA PHE A 313 -4.53 21.69 -1.81
C PHE A 313 -5.26 20.39 -1.52
N VAL A 314 -4.64 19.45 -0.79
CA VAL A 314 -5.30 18.20 -0.39
C VAL A 314 -6.54 18.48 0.46
N ALA A 315 -6.48 19.44 1.39
CA ALA A 315 -7.63 19.85 2.19
C ALA A 315 -8.78 20.37 1.32
N SER A 316 -8.47 21.13 0.25
CA SER A 316 -9.47 21.69 -0.65
C SER A 316 -10.24 20.65 -1.47
N LEU A 317 -9.72 19.42 -1.56
CA LEU A 317 -10.35 18.32 -2.28
C LEU A 317 -11.26 17.44 -1.39
N ASP A 318 -11.36 17.75 -0.10
CA ASP A 318 -12.14 16.97 0.85
C ASP A 318 -13.28 17.80 1.43
N ASP A 319 -14.52 17.37 1.21
CA ASP A 319 -15.72 18.08 1.65
C ASP A 319 -15.72 18.34 3.17
N ALA A 320 -15.20 17.40 3.98
CA ALA A 320 -15.12 17.59 5.43
C ALA A 320 -14.14 18.70 5.83
N CYS A 321 -12.97 18.77 5.19
CA CYS A 321 -12.05 19.90 5.37
C CYS A 321 -12.68 21.24 4.99
N MET A 322 -13.40 21.28 3.88
CA MET A 322 -14.01 22.50 3.36
C MET A 322 -15.17 22.98 4.22
N ASP A 323 -16.03 22.06 4.68
CA ASP A 323 -17.17 22.37 5.56
C ASP A 323 -16.69 22.87 6.94
N ASP A 324 -15.68 22.22 7.51
CA ASP A 324 -15.20 22.50 8.87
C ASP A 324 -14.13 23.60 8.91
N GLY A 325 -13.59 24.01 7.75
CA GLY A 325 -12.52 25.01 7.66
C GLY A 325 -11.20 24.54 8.25
N VAL A 326 -10.87 23.26 8.09
CA VAL A 326 -9.69 22.62 8.72
C VAL A 326 -8.71 22.05 7.69
N GLY A 327 -7.45 21.89 8.12
CA GLY A 327 -6.40 21.29 7.30
C GLY A 327 -6.61 19.80 7.01
N ALA A 328 -5.86 19.25 6.05
CA ALA A 328 -5.94 17.85 5.65
C ALA A 328 -5.54 16.88 6.77
N PHE A 329 -4.68 17.33 7.69
CA PHE A 329 -3.99 16.46 8.63
C PHE A 329 -4.57 16.45 10.04
N VAL A 330 -5.61 17.22 10.31
CA VAL A 330 -6.31 17.17 11.60
C VAL A 330 -7.06 15.84 11.79
N ASP A 331 -7.52 15.58 13.00
CA ASP A 331 -8.40 14.44 13.24
C ASP A 331 -9.77 14.64 12.57
N LYS A 332 -10.24 13.57 11.93
CA LYS A 332 -11.44 13.54 11.08
C LYS A 332 -12.36 12.39 11.46
N THR A 333 -13.47 12.28 10.74
CA THR A 333 -14.56 11.33 10.96
C THR A 333 -14.10 9.87 11.03
N TYR A 334 -13.18 9.44 10.17
CA TYR A 334 -12.75 8.04 10.11
C TYR A 334 -11.31 7.86 10.58
N PRO A 335 -11.08 7.19 11.72
CA PRO A 335 -9.74 6.76 12.09
C PRO A 335 -9.30 5.62 11.18
N ASN A 336 -8.00 5.53 10.92
CA ASN A 336 -7.42 4.38 10.24
C ASN A 336 -5.99 4.12 10.74
N PRO A 337 -5.77 3.87 12.03
CA PRO A 337 -4.44 3.56 12.53
C PRO A 337 -4.05 2.11 12.22
N TRP A 338 -2.89 1.92 11.59
CA TRP A 338 -2.25 0.61 11.48
C TRP A 338 -0.73 0.73 11.48
N ASN A 339 -0.06 -0.41 11.61
CA ASN A 339 1.36 -0.57 11.42
C ASN A 339 1.66 -1.89 10.69
N ASN A 340 2.80 -2.01 10.03
CA ASN A 340 3.26 -3.28 9.47
C ASN A 340 4.31 -3.92 10.38
N THR A 341 4.22 -5.23 10.56
CA THR A 341 5.03 -6.00 11.49
C THR A 341 5.83 -7.07 10.75
N PRO A 342 6.85 -6.69 9.97
CA PRO A 342 7.72 -7.66 9.32
C PRO A 342 8.46 -8.51 10.37
N GLY A 343 8.83 -9.73 9.98
CA GLY A 343 9.59 -10.64 10.83
C GLY A 343 8.77 -11.45 11.83
N GLU A 344 7.43 -11.31 11.85
CA GLU A 344 6.55 -12.09 12.72
C GLU A 344 6.74 -13.60 12.59
N GLN A 345 6.80 -14.12 11.35
CA GLN A 345 6.96 -15.56 11.11
C GLN A 345 8.33 -16.04 11.60
N ALA A 346 9.38 -15.25 11.37
CA ALA A 346 10.73 -15.58 11.83
C ALA A 346 10.82 -15.60 13.37
N ALA A 347 10.18 -14.64 14.04
CA ALA A 347 10.07 -14.62 15.49
C ALA A 347 9.29 -15.84 16.00
N ALA A 348 8.13 -16.13 15.42
CA ALA A 348 7.27 -17.25 15.79
C ALA A 348 7.99 -18.60 15.65
N ASP A 349 8.63 -18.83 14.51
CA ASP A 349 9.38 -20.07 14.25
C ASP A 349 10.60 -20.21 15.16
N SER A 350 11.27 -19.10 15.49
CA SER A 350 12.40 -19.08 16.44
C SER A 350 11.94 -19.44 17.85
N LEU A 351 10.86 -18.83 18.33
CA LEU A 351 10.27 -19.11 19.64
C LEU A 351 9.76 -20.55 19.72
N ALA A 352 9.12 -21.06 18.66
CA ALA A 352 8.65 -22.44 18.58
C ALA A 352 9.81 -23.45 18.62
N ALA A 353 10.90 -23.18 17.90
CA ALA A 353 12.09 -24.02 17.91
C ALA A 353 12.74 -24.08 19.30
N VAL A 354 12.89 -22.93 19.97
CA VAL A 354 13.44 -22.86 21.33
C VAL A 354 12.51 -23.53 22.34
N LYS A 355 11.19 -23.29 22.27
CA LYS A 355 10.22 -23.98 23.12
C LYS A 355 10.39 -25.50 23.03
N LYS A 356 10.41 -26.03 21.81
CA LYS A 356 10.56 -27.46 21.56
C LYS A 356 11.90 -27.99 22.04
N LEU A 357 13.01 -27.43 21.56
CA LEU A 357 14.32 -28.07 21.70
C LEU A 357 15.00 -27.77 23.05
N VAL A 358 14.66 -26.66 23.70
CA VAL A 358 15.24 -26.27 24.99
C VAL A 358 14.34 -26.65 26.16
N PHE A 359 13.04 -26.34 26.08
CA PHE A 359 12.15 -26.47 27.22
C PHE A 359 11.37 -27.79 27.24
N ASP A 360 10.83 -28.24 26.10
CA ASP A 360 10.05 -29.47 26.01
C ASP A 360 10.96 -30.71 25.92
N ASP A 361 11.82 -30.79 24.90
CA ASP A 361 12.70 -31.93 24.60
C ASP A 361 14.02 -31.89 25.38
N LYS A 362 14.41 -30.71 25.89
CA LYS A 362 15.65 -30.47 26.67
C LYS A 362 16.92 -30.98 25.97
N LYS A 363 16.97 -30.88 24.65
CA LYS A 363 18.13 -31.25 23.82
C LYS A 363 19.28 -30.25 23.98
N TYR A 364 18.96 -28.97 24.18
CA TYR A 364 19.91 -27.88 24.38
C TYR A 364 19.52 -27.05 25.60
N THR A 365 20.46 -26.27 26.14
CA THR A 365 20.19 -25.25 27.15
C THR A 365 20.00 -23.86 26.52
N MET A 366 19.44 -22.90 27.26
CA MET A 366 19.39 -21.50 26.81
C MET A 366 20.78 -20.91 26.56
N GLU A 367 21.77 -21.28 27.38
CA GLU A 367 23.16 -20.87 27.20
C GLU A 367 23.74 -21.40 25.88
N ASP A 368 23.46 -22.65 25.52
CA ASP A 368 23.88 -23.23 24.23
C ASP A 368 23.30 -22.44 23.06
N VAL A 369 21.99 -22.10 23.11
CA VAL A 369 21.30 -21.35 22.05
C VAL A 369 21.88 -19.94 21.91
N VAL A 370 22.03 -19.19 23.01
CA VAL A 370 22.59 -17.83 22.99
C VAL A 370 24.01 -17.84 22.43
N ASN A 371 24.85 -18.79 22.85
CA ASN A 371 26.21 -18.91 22.33
C ASN A 371 26.24 -19.29 20.85
N ALA A 372 25.39 -20.22 20.41
CA ALA A 372 25.29 -20.61 19.01
C ALA A 372 24.83 -19.45 18.12
N MET A 373 23.83 -18.68 18.54
CA MET A 373 23.37 -17.48 17.83
C MET A 373 24.48 -16.43 17.71
N LYS A 374 25.23 -16.18 18.78
CA LYS A 374 26.33 -15.21 18.78
C LYS A 374 27.47 -15.61 17.85
N ALA A 375 27.67 -16.91 17.67
CA ALA A 375 28.67 -17.48 16.77
C ALA A 375 28.19 -17.63 15.32
N ASP A 376 26.97 -17.16 14.97
CA ASP A 376 26.35 -17.42 13.66
C ASP A 376 26.32 -18.93 13.35
N PHE A 377 26.02 -19.73 14.37
CA PHE A 377 26.04 -21.19 14.39
C PHE A 377 27.36 -21.85 13.95
N LYS A 378 28.47 -21.11 13.83
CA LYS A 378 29.80 -21.68 13.53
C LYS A 378 30.24 -22.56 14.69
N GLY A 379 30.41 -23.86 14.42
CA GLY A 379 30.68 -24.88 15.44
C GLY A 379 29.43 -25.52 16.06
N TYR A 380 28.23 -25.09 15.65
CA TYR A 380 26.93 -25.56 16.17
C TYR A 380 25.99 -26.05 15.06
N GLU A 381 26.53 -26.63 13.99
CA GLU A 381 25.76 -27.00 12.79
C GLU A 381 24.69 -28.06 13.06
N GLU A 382 24.89 -28.98 14.01
CA GLU A 382 23.85 -29.94 14.41
C GLU A 382 22.65 -29.21 15.02
N MET A 383 22.89 -28.31 15.98
CA MET A 383 21.84 -27.47 16.58
C MET A 383 21.12 -26.64 15.52
N ARG A 384 21.85 -26.06 14.57
CA ARG A 384 21.25 -25.30 13.46
C ARG A 384 20.27 -26.17 12.66
N LYS A 385 20.67 -27.40 12.31
CA LYS A 385 19.80 -28.35 11.59
C LYS A 385 18.57 -28.72 12.39
N ASP A 386 18.71 -28.97 13.68
CA ASP A 386 17.57 -29.29 14.55
C ASP A 386 16.60 -28.11 14.67
N MET A 387 17.12 -26.89 14.86
CA MET A 387 16.30 -25.68 14.92
C MET A 387 15.54 -25.43 13.61
N LEU A 388 16.17 -25.71 12.45
CA LEU A 388 15.51 -25.66 11.15
C LEU A 388 14.44 -26.76 11.00
N ALA A 389 14.68 -27.95 11.54
CA ALA A 389 13.75 -29.09 11.49
C ALA A 389 12.61 -29.02 12.52
N ALA A 390 12.69 -28.13 13.52
CA ALA A 390 11.60 -27.88 14.45
C ALA A 390 10.33 -27.40 13.72
N PRO A 391 9.14 -27.47 14.34
CA PRO A 391 7.89 -26.99 13.72
C PRO A 391 8.01 -25.57 13.14
N LYS A 392 7.34 -25.34 12.01
CA LYS A 392 7.36 -24.07 11.26
C LYS A 392 5.95 -23.67 10.86
N TRP A 393 5.71 -22.36 10.83
CA TRP A 393 4.47 -21.77 10.32
C TRP A 393 4.15 -22.26 8.90
N GLY A 394 2.85 -22.49 8.63
CA GLY A 394 2.35 -22.83 7.29
C GLY A 394 2.30 -24.31 6.93
N ASN A 395 2.29 -25.22 7.92
CA ASN A 395 2.26 -26.67 7.72
C ASN A 395 1.03 -27.37 8.35
N ASP A 396 -0.14 -26.69 8.33
CA ASP A 396 -1.36 -27.05 9.09
C ASP A 396 -1.08 -27.11 10.62
#